data_AF-A0A1E7GZ38-F1
#
_entry.id   AF-A0A1E7GZ38-F1
#
_cell.length_a   1.000
_cell.length_b   1.000
_cell.length_c   1.000
_cell.angle_alpha   90.00
_cell.angle_beta   90.00
_cell.angle_gamma   90.00
#
_symmetry.space_group_name_H-M   'P 1'
#
loop_
_entity.id
_entity.type
_entity.pdbx_description
1 polymer ?
#
loop_
_entity_poly.entity_id
_entity_poly.type
_entity_poly.pdbx_seq_one_letter_code
_entity_poly.pdbx_strand_id
1 'polypeptide(L)'
;MDTIITSMLLVIPVLLITLSPRFSKTAVEKFLKLYLLITVGVAIFIENATFPFFAQYDGRPNYLFVEYLEYPREVFGMIIGEYKLELVLCFGMIGLFVFLFLKFFKNDLADVFRIKYYQRVLLFFPLAVLLFFGIRSSLGHRPANIADAMYSSNRVVNEITKNSIHSIYSAIYANKKYEVNAAELYGQMDMEEALARMKKRLNIQSVDPQTPLRRAVKTHFKTTQPKNLVVFLQESLGSQFIETLGGEPGITPP
;
A
#
# COMPACT_ATOMS: atom_id res chain seq x y z
N MET A 1 -7.13 -14.60 3.66
CA MET A 1 -7.16 -13.24 3.07
C MET A 1 -7.54 -13.26 1.59
N ASP A 2 -7.11 -14.26 0.82
CA ASP A 2 -7.47 -14.37 -0.60
C ASP A 2 -8.99 -14.40 -0.83
N THR A 3 -9.73 -15.14 -0.01
CA THR A 3 -11.21 -15.18 -0.07
C THR A 3 -11.84 -13.80 0.07
N ILE A 4 -11.27 -12.92 0.90
CA ILE A 4 -11.76 -11.56 1.10
C ILE A 4 -11.62 -10.78 -0.21
N ILE A 5 -10.41 -10.78 -0.79
CA ILE A 5 -10.12 -10.05 -2.03
C ILE A 5 -10.91 -10.63 -3.19
N THR A 6 -10.92 -11.95 -3.38
CA THR A 6 -11.73 -12.59 -4.42
C THR A 6 -13.20 -12.21 -4.28
N SER A 7 -13.75 -12.23 -3.07
CA SER A 7 -15.15 -11.84 -2.85
C SER A 7 -15.39 -10.36 -3.13
N MET A 8 -14.49 -9.47 -2.69
CA MET A 8 -14.56 -8.03 -3.00
C MET A 8 -14.54 -7.76 -4.51
N LEU A 9 -13.64 -8.42 -5.24
CA LEU A 9 -13.52 -8.29 -6.71
C LEU A 9 -14.73 -8.86 -7.45
N LEU A 10 -15.40 -9.87 -6.90
CA LEU A 10 -16.59 -10.48 -7.51
C LEU A 10 -17.89 -9.71 -7.25
N VAL A 11 -17.92 -8.74 -6.33
CA VAL A 11 -19.12 -7.91 -6.07
C VAL A 11 -19.61 -7.22 -7.35
N ILE A 12 -18.70 -6.56 -8.09
CA ILE A 12 -19.04 -5.82 -9.31
C ILE A 12 -19.57 -6.77 -10.40
N PRO A 13 -18.88 -7.89 -10.74
CA PRO A 13 -19.41 -8.91 -11.64
C PRO A 13 -20.78 -9.44 -11.25
N VAL A 14 -20.98 -9.81 -9.98
CA VAL A 14 -22.25 -10.38 -9.53
C VAL A 14 -23.39 -9.35 -9.64
N LEU A 15 -23.17 -8.12 -9.20
CA LEU A 15 -24.17 -7.04 -9.33
C LEU A 15 -24.55 -6.81 -10.80
N LEU A 16 -23.57 -6.67 -11.68
CA LEU A 16 -23.81 -6.38 -13.09
C LEU A 16 -24.47 -7.54 -13.82
N ILE A 17 -24.10 -8.80 -13.53
CA ILE A 17 -24.69 -9.97 -14.20
C ILE A 17 -26.12 -10.21 -13.72
N THR A 18 -26.40 -10.01 -12.43
CA THR A 18 -27.70 -10.34 -11.83
C THR A 18 -28.75 -9.24 -12.00
N LEU A 19 -28.35 -7.97 -11.83
CA LEU A 19 -29.27 -6.82 -11.79
C LEU A 19 -29.36 -6.07 -13.12
N SER A 20 -28.48 -6.31 -14.10
CA SER A 20 -28.57 -5.60 -15.37
C SER A 20 -29.68 -6.15 -16.28
N PRO A 21 -30.46 -5.26 -16.94
CA PRO A 21 -31.48 -5.66 -17.91
C PRO A 21 -30.87 -6.26 -19.18
N ARG A 22 -31.68 -7.00 -19.95
CA ARG A 22 -31.19 -7.73 -21.14
C ARG A 22 -30.67 -6.82 -22.26
N PHE A 23 -31.19 -5.61 -22.39
CA PHE A 23 -30.76 -4.67 -23.43
C PHE A 23 -29.32 -4.17 -23.21
N SER A 24 -28.81 -4.17 -21.98
CA SER A 24 -27.45 -3.71 -21.67
C SER A 24 -26.40 -4.82 -21.77
N LYS A 25 -26.76 -6.03 -22.22
CA LYS A 25 -25.88 -7.23 -22.22
C LYS A 25 -24.50 -6.97 -22.82
N THR A 26 -24.44 -6.31 -23.98
CA THR A 26 -23.18 -6.07 -24.72
C THR A 26 -22.31 -5.04 -24.00
N ALA A 27 -22.93 -4.03 -23.38
CA ALA A 27 -22.20 -3.03 -22.59
C ALA A 27 -21.63 -3.67 -21.32
N VAL A 28 -22.45 -4.46 -20.61
CA VAL A 28 -22.03 -5.19 -19.39
C VAL A 28 -20.91 -6.18 -19.70
N GLU A 29 -21.04 -6.97 -20.76
CA GLU A 29 -20.01 -7.92 -21.17
C GLU A 29 -18.67 -7.22 -21.48
N LYS A 30 -18.69 -6.17 -22.30
CA LYS A 30 -17.48 -5.39 -22.62
C LYS A 30 -16.84 -4.81 -21.36
N PHE A 31 -17.64 -4.23 -20.48
CA PHE A 31 -17.18 -3.70 -19.20
C PHE A 31 -16.57 -4.79 -18.33
N LEU A 32 -17.23 -5.95 -18.17
CA LEU A 32 -16.73 -7.05 -17.34
C LEU A 32 -15.44 -7.66 -17.89
N LYS A 33 -15.31 -7.79 -19.22
CA LYS A 33 -14.05 -8.23 -19.84
C LYS A 33 -12.92 -7.26 -19.54
N LEU A 34 -13.15 -5.96 -19.71
CA LEU A 34 -12.17 -4.93 -19.38
C LEU A 34 -11.83 -4.91 -17.88
N TYR A 35 -12.85 -4.99 -17.03
CA TYR A 35 -12.73 -5.03 -15.58
C TYR A 35 -11.87 -6.21 -15.12
N LEU A 36 -12.14 -7.42 -15.61
CA LEU A 36 -11.36 -8.62 -15.28
C LEU A 36 -9.92 -8.51 -15.78
N LEU A 37 -9.73 -8.02 -17.01
CA LEU A 37 -8.40 -7.83 -17.58
C LEU A 37 -7.56 -6.86 -16.73
N ILE A 38 -8.12 -5.70 -16.37
CA ILE A 38 -7.45 -4.72 -15.53
C ILE A 38 -7.20 -5.27 -14.13
N THR A 39 -8.22 -5.84 -13.50
CA THR A 39 -8.14 -6.31 -12.10
C THR A 39 -7.10 -7.41 -11.94
N VAL A 40 -7.12 -8.42 -12.82
CA VAL A 40 -6.15 -9.52 -12.78
C VAL A 40 -4.76 -9.03 -13.22
N GLY A 41 -4.67 -8.13 -14.19
CA GLY A 41 -3.40 -7.50 -14.57
C GLY A 41 -2.74 -6.75 -13.41
N VAL A 42 -3.52 -5.97 -12.66
CA VAL A 42 -3.06 -5.28 -11.44
C VAL A 42 -2.69 -6.29 -10.34
N ALA A 43 -3.45 -7.37 -10.18
CA ALA A 43 -3.11 -8.43 -9.22
C ALA A 43 -1.77 -9.10 -9.56
N ILE A 44 -1.53 -9.42 -10.84
CA ILE A 44 -0.24 -9.95 -11.31
C ILE A 44 0.88 -8.96 -11.03
N PHE A 45 0.67 -7.67 -11.29
CA PHE A 45 1.66 -6.63 -11.00
C PHE A 45 2.00 -6.56 -9.51
N ILE A 46 1.00 -6.52 -8.63
CA ILE A 46 1.20 -6.42 -7.17
C ILE A 46 1.90 -7.68 -6.62
N GLU A 47 1.54 -8.87 -7.09
CA GLU A 47 2.21 -10.11 -6.64
C GLU A 47 3.65 -10.18 -7.18
N ASN A 48 3.93 -9.72 -8.40
CA ASN A 48 5.31 -9.62 -8.88
C ASN A 48 6.12 -8.60 -8.09
N ALA A 49 5.54 -7.44 -7.76
CA ALA A 49 6.17 -6.44 -6.92
C ALA A 49 6.43 -6.93 -5.49
N THR A 50 5.75 -8.00 -5.05
CA THR A 50 5.95 -8.56 -3.71
C THR A 50 7.36 -9.11 -3.51
N PHE A 51 7.99 -9.69 -4.53
CA PHE A 51 9.34 -10.25 -4.40
C PHE A 51 10.42 -9.20 -4.11
N PRO A 52 10.61 -8.15 -4.95
CA PRO A 52 11.60 -7.11 -4.68
C PRO A 52 11.25 -6.31 -3.42
N PHE A 53 9.95 -6.07 -3.18
CA PHE A 53 9.53 -5.37 -1.96
C PHE A 53 9.84 -6.19 -0.69
N PHE A 54 9.67 -7.51 -0.74
CA PHE A 54 10.03 -8.38 0.37
C PHE A 54 11.55 -8.42 0.60
N ALA A 55 12.35 -8.45 -0.47
CA ALA A 55 13.80 -8.42 -0.38
C ALA A 55 14.32 -7.12 0.26
N GLN A 56 13.66 -5.99 0.02
CA GLN A 56 14.06 -4.69 0.55
C GLN A 56 13.53 -4.41 1.97
N TYR A 57 12.29 -4.81 2.26
CA TYR A 57 11.57 -4.37 3.47
C TYR A 57 11.17 -5.51 4.42
N ASP A 58 11.55 -6.76 4.13
CA ASP A 58 11.17 -7.95 4.89
C ASP A 58 9.66 -8.02 5.17
N GLY A 59 8.86 -7.72 4.16
CA GLY A 59 7.41 -7.67 4.26
C GLY A 59 6.72 -7.63 2.91
N ARG A 60 5.42 -7.95 2.89
CA ARG A 60 4.59 -7.74 1.69
C ARG A 60 4.28 -6.24 1.49
N PRO A 61 3.94 -5.81 0.27
CA PRO A 61 3.49 -4.44 0.00
C PRO A 61 2.44 -3.95 1.02
N ASN A 62 2.74 -2.81 1.63
CA ASN A 62 1.94 -2.18 2.69
C ASN A 62 1.79 -0.67 2.44
N TYR A 63 1.58 0.16 3.47
CA TYR A 63 1.45 1.60 3.31
C TYR A 63 2.65 2.25 2.61
N LEU A 64 3.87 1.79 2.87
CA LEU A 64 5.08 2.31 2.22
C LEU A 64 4.98 2.20 0.69
N PHE A 65 4.41 1.10 0.18
CA PHE A 65 4.19 0.91 -1.25
C PHE A 65 3.34 2.03 -1.87
N VAL A 66 2.43 2.60 -1.10
CA VAL A 66 1.55 3.69 -1.53
C VAL A 66 2.22 5.05 -1.32
N GLU A 67 2.87 5.24 -0.17
CA GLU A 67 3.62 6.46 0.16
C GLU A 67 4.72 6.76 -0.88
N TYR A 68 5.41 5.73 -1.35
CA TYR A 68 6.39 5.88 -2.43
C TYR A 68 5.77 6.39 -3.75
N LEU A 69 4.48 6.15 -4.03
CA LEU A 69 3.83 6.68 -5.23
C LEU A 69 3.65 8.20 -5.19
N GLU A 70 3.80 8.85 -4.03
CA GLU A 70 3.83 10.32 -3.92
C GLU A 70 5.11 10.92 -4.54
N TYR A 71 6.17 10.11 -4.67
CA TYR A 71 7.47 10.48 -5.24
C TYR A 71 7.76 9.67 -6.52
N PRO A 72 6.95 9.84 -7.58
CA PRO A 72 7.00 8.95 -8.74
C PRO A 72 8.30 9.06 -9.52
N ARG A 73 8.96 10.24 -9.55
CA ARG A 73 10.19 10.42 -10.33
C ARG A 73 11.33 9.61 -9.75
N GLU A 74 11.47 9.66 -8.44
CA GLU A 74 12.47 8.93 -7.67
C GLU A 74 12.24 7.43 -7.80
N VAL A 75 11.00 6.99 -7.58
CA VAL A 75 10.64 5.57 -7.59
C VAL A 75 10.75 4.96 -8.98
N PHE A 76 10.27 5.63 -10.04
CA PHE A 76 10.45 5.11 -11.39
C PHE A 76 11.93 5.07 -11.80
N GLY A 77 12.73 6.06 -11.37
CA GLY A 77 14.18 6.06 -11.60
C GLY A 77 14.86 4.85 -10.96
N MET A 78 14.52 4.56 -9.70
CA MET A 78 15.01 3.40 -8.96
C MET A 78 14.57 2.08 -9.61
N ILE A 79 13.27 1.92 -9.91
CA ILE A 79 12.72 0.68 -10.49
C ILE A 79 13.35 0.40 -11.87
N ILE A 80 13.47 1.42 -12.72
CA ILE A 80 14.09 1.25 -14.05
C ILE A 80 15.61 1.03 -13.93
N GLY A 81 16.26 1.61 -12.91
CA GLY A 81 17.69 1.43 -12.68
C GLY A 81 18.03 0.01 -12.23
N GLU A 82 17.36 -0.46 -11.18
CA GLU A 82 17.75 -1.64 -10.40
C GLU A 82 16.92 -2.89 -10.69
N TYR A 83 15.65 -2.74 -11.12
CA TYR A 83 14.68 -3.84 -11.20
C TYR A 83 14.25 -4.16 -12.65
N LYS A 84 15.16 -4.04 -13.61
CA LYS A 84 14.86 -4.23 -15.05
C LYS A 84 14.38 -5.65 -15.36
N LEU A 85 14.99 -6.66 -14.75
CA LEU A 85 14.65 -8.07 -15.00
C LEU A 85 13.23 -8.36 -14.50
N GLU A 86 12.93 -7.92 -13.28
CA GLU A 86 11.64 -8.05 -12.60
C GLU A 86 10.54 -7.34 -13.41
N LEU A 87 10.84 -6.16 -13.96
CA LEU A 87 9.92 -5.47 -14.87
C LEU A 87 9.63 -6.27 -16.13
N VAL A 88 10.66 -6.81 -16.79
CA VAL A 88 10.48 -7.62 -18.01
C VAL A 88 9.65 -8.87 -17.73
N LEU A 89 9.92 -9.56 -16.62
CA LEU A 89 9.14 -10.73 -16.20
C LEU A 89 7.70 -10.35 -15.89
N CYS A 90 7.48 -9.28 -15.13
CA CYS A 90 6.15 -8.79 -14.77
C CYS A 90 5.33 -8.42 -16.01
N PHE A 91 5.88 -7.59 -16.91
CA PHE A 91 5.18 -7.23 -18.15
C PHE A 91 5.02 -8.41 -19.11
N GLY A 92 5.97 -9.35 -19.12
CA GLY A 92 5.85 -10.61 -19.83
C GLY A 92 4.68 -11.46 -19.34
N MET A 93 4.52 -11.60 -18.02
CA MET A 93 3.39 -12.32 -17.40
C MET A 93 2.05 -11.62 -17.67
N ILE A 94 2.00 -10.29 -17.58
CA ILE A 94 0.79 -9.52 -17.91
C ILE A 94 0.46 -9.67 -19.39
N GLY A 95 1.44 -9.56 -20.29
CA GLY A 95 1.27 -9.74 -21.73
C GLY A 95 0.79 -11.15 -22.08
N LEU A 96 1.38 -12.18 -21.47
CA LEU A 96 0.95 -13.57 -21.60
C LEU A 96 -0.48 -13.75 -21.09
N PHE A 97 -0.81 -13.20 -19.92
CA PHE A 97 -2.18 -13.24 -19.39
C PHE A 97 -3.17 -12.58 -20.35
N VAL A 98 -2.88 -11.38 -20.85
CA VAL A 98 -3.73 -10.68 -21.83
C VAL A 98 -3.90 -11.50 -23.10
N PHE A 99 -2.81 -12.07 -23.63
CA PHE A 99 -2.86 -12.94 -24.80
C PHE A 99 -3.74 -14.17 -24.57
N LEU A 100 -3.54 -14.89 -23.46
CA LEU A 100 -4.32 -16.07 -23.11
C LEU A 100 -5.79 -15.70 -22.87
N PHE A 101 -6.05 -14.59 -22.20
CA PHE A 101 -7.39 -14.07 -21.96
C PHE A 101 -8.10 -13.79 -23.29
N LEU A 102 -7.49 -13.03 -24.20
CA LEU A 102 -8.11 -12.72 -25.49
C LEU A 102 -8.26 -13.95 -26.40
N LYS A 103 -7.34 -14.92 -26.31
CA LYS A 103 -7.36 -16.14 -27.13
C LYS A 103 -8.38 -17.17 -26.65
N PHE A 104 -8.48 -17.39 -25.33
CA PHE A 104 -9.27 -18.47 -24.75
C PHE A 104 -10.58 -18.00 -24.10
N PHE A 105 -10.68 -16.73 -23.68
CA PHE A 105 -11.91 -16.16 -23.13
C PHE A 105 -12.89 -15.78 -24.26
N LYS A 106 -13.33 -16.80 -24.99
CA LYS A 106 -14.33 -16.70 -26.08
C LYS A 106 -15.76 -16.86 -25.58
N ASN A 107 -15.94 -17.24 -24.31
CA ASN A 107 -17.26 -17.42 -23.72
C ASN A 107 -17.97 -16.07 -23.64
N ASP A 108 -19.15 -16.02 -24.24
CA ASP A 108 -19.99 -14.85 -24.25
C ASP A 108 -20.66 -14.75 -22.87
N LEU A 109 -20.18 -13.85 -22.00
CA LEU A 109 -20.85 -13.56 -20.73
C LEU A 109 -22.30 -13.11 -20.98
N ALA A 110 -22.64 -12.68 -22.22
CA ALA A 110 -24.01 -12.38 -22.62
C ALA A 110 -24.93 -13.61 -22.65
N ASP A 111 -24.41 -14.84 -22.66
CA ASP A 111 -25.24 -16.05 -22.59
C ASP A 111 -25.98 -16.16 -21.25
N VAL A 112 -25.43 -15.60 -20.18
CA VAL A 112 -26.14 -15.51 -18.88
C VAL A 112 -27.41 -14.68 -18.99
N PHE A 113 -27.46 -13.71 -19.91
CA PHE A 113 -28.66 -12.89 -20.17
C PHE A 113 -29.76 -13.62 -20.95
N ARG A 114 -29.54 -14.89 -21.36
CA ARG A 114 -30.61 -15.78 -21.82
C ARG A 114 -31.55 -16.18 -20.68
N ILE A 115 -31.05 -16.22 -19.44
CA ILE A 115 -31.83 -16.48 -18.23
C ILE A 115 -32.79 -15.32 -17.97
N LYS A 116 -34.03 -15.63 -17.56
CA LYS A 116 -35.06 -14.62 -17.31
C LYS A 116 -34.60 -13.67 -16.19
N TYR A 117 -34.90 -12.38 -16.34
CA TYR A 117 -34.43 -11.34 -15.41
C TYR A 117 -34.77 -11.64 -13.95
N TYR A 118 -36.01 -12.05 -13.66
CA TYR A 118 -36.41 -12.38 -12.28
C TYR A 118 -35.62 -13.54 -11.67
N GLN A 119 -35.20 -14.53 -12.47
CA GLN A 119 -34.36 -15.65 -11.99
C GLN A 119 -32.95 -15.17 -11.66
N ARG A 120 -32.41 -14.23 -12.44
CA ARG A 120 -31.11 -13.60 -12.16
C ARG A 120 -31.16 -12.75 -10.90
N VAL A 121 -32.23 -11.99 -10.70
CA VAL A 121 -32.47 -11.22 -9.46
C VAL A 121 -32.68 -12.16 -8.27
N LEU A 122 -33.35 -13.30 -8.45
CA LEU A 122 -33.50 -14.27 -7.36
C LEU A 122 -32.15 -14.89 -6.96
N LEU A 123 -31.26 -15.16 -7.93
CA LEU A 123 -29.90 -15.65 -7.69
C LEU A 123 -28.99 -14.61 -7.03
N PHE A 124 -29.31 -13.32 -7.12
CA PHE A 124 -28.54 -12.27 -6.45
C PHE A 124 -28.49 -12.48 -4.94
N PHE A 125 -29.60 -12.83 -4.30
CA PHE A 125 -29.67 -12.97 -2.84
C PHE A 125 -28.70 -14.03 -2.27
N PRO A 126 -28.70 -15.30 -2.72
CA PRO A 126 -27.75 -16.29 -2.22
C PRO A 126 -26.30 -15.93 -2.55
N LEU A 127 -26.04 -15.33 -3.72
CA LEU A 127 -24.70 -14.86 -4.09
C LEU A 127 -24.25 -13.70 -3.19
N ALA A 128 -25.14 -12.75 -2.89
CA ALA A 128 -24.85 -11.62 -2.01
C ALA A 128 -24.53 -12.09 -0.58
N VAL A 129 -25.26 -13.09 -0.07
CA VAL A 129 -24.95 -13.72 1.23
C VAL A 129 -23.58 -14.38 1.19
N LEU A 130 -23.27 -15.15 0.14
CA LEU A 130 -21.96 -15.80 -0.02
C LEU A 130 -20.82 -14.77 -0.08
N LEU A 131 -20.99 -13.72 -0.88
CA LEU A 131 -20.01 -12.62 -0.98
C LEU A 131 -19.87 -11.89 0.36
N PHE A 132 -20.96 -11.65 1.08
CA PHE A 132 -20.92 -11.03 2.40
C PHE A 132 -20.09 -11.86 3.39
N PHE A 133 -20.33 -13.17 3.45
CA PHE A 133 -19.53 -14.05 4.31
C PHE A 133 -18.07 -14.16 3.83
N GLY A 134 -17.83 -14.16 2.53
CA GLY A 134 -16.48 -14.17 1.96
C GLY A 134 -15.69 -12.90 2.26
N ILE A 135 -16.32 -11.73 2.17
CA ILE A 135 -15.71 -10.43 2.51
C ILE A 135 -15.49 -10.34 4.03
N ARG A 136 -16.47 -10.77 4.83
CA ARG A 136 -16.34 -10.75 6.30
C ARG A 136 -15.26 -11.71 6.77
N SER A 137 -15.17 -12.89 6.16
CA SER A 137 -14.21 -13.98 6.39
C SER A 137 -14.01 -14.38 7.87
N SER A 138 -14.94 -14.01 8.75
CA SER A 138 -14.90 -14.27 10.20
C SER A 138 -16.32 -14.31 10.76
N LEU A 139 -16.56 -15.27 11.66
CA LEU A 139 -17.81 -15.39 12.42
C LEU A 139 -17.73 -14.68 13.78
N GLY A 140 -16.58 -14.11 14.13
CA GLY A 140 -16.39 -13.39 15.39
C GLY A 140 -17.03 -12.00 15.40
N HIS A 141 -16.83 -11.30 16.51
CA HIS A 141 -17.27 -9.91 16.75
C HIS A 141 -16.76 -8.88 15.72
N ARG A 142 -15.62 -9.12 15.06
CA ARG A 142 -15.06 -8.26 14.00
C ARG A 142 -14.83 -9.05 12.70
N PRO A 143 -14.92 -8.39 11.51
CA PRO A 143 -14.45 -8.96 10.26
C PRO A 143 -12.96 -9.34 10.34
N ALA A 144 -12.55 -10.32 9.53
CA ALA A 144 -11.15 -10.73 9.47
C ALA A 144 -10.28 -9.56 9.01
N ASN A 145 -9.14 -9.36 9.67
CA ASN A 145 -8.18 -8.31 9.35
C ASN A 145 -6.74 -8.84 9.33
N ILE A 146 -5.79 -8.01 8.91
CA ILE A 146 -4.38 -8.43 8.78
C ILE A 146 -3.79 -9.00 10.08
N ALA A 147 -4.24 -8.54 11.25
CA ALA A 147 -3.76 -9.06 12.52
C ALA A 147 -4.19 -10.52 12.76
N ASP A 148 -5.31 -10.96 12.16
CA ASP A 148 -5.74 -12.37 12.23
C ASP A 148 -4.81 -13.30 11.41
N ALA A 149 -3.95 -12.75 10.54
CA ALA A 149 -2.90 -13.50 9.85
C ALA A 149 -1.57 -13.56 10.65
N MET A 150 -1.50 -12.95 11.84
CA MET A 150 -0.32 -12.97 12.69
C MET A 150 -0.43 -14.05 13.76
N TYR A 151 -0.01 -15.28 13.44
CA TYR A 151 -0.16 -16.45 14.32
C TYR A 151 1.16 -17.00 14.86
N SER A 152 2.30 -16.59 14.29
CA SER A 152 3.63 -17.04 14.68
C SER A 152 4.43 -15.91 15.34
N SER A 153 5.43 -16.26 16.16
CA SER A 153 6.45 -15.31 16.62
C SER A 153 7.41 -14.92 15.49
N ASN A 154 7.50 -15.73 14.43
CA ASN A 154 8.32 -15.43 13.27
C ASN A 154 7.60 -14.46 12.31
N ARG A 155 8.20 -13.29 12.11
CA ARG A 155 7.67 -12.22 11.24
C ARG A 155 7.49 -12.68 9.78
N VAL A 156 8.48 -13.35 9.20
CA VAL A 156 8.43 -13.81 7.79
C VAL A 156 7.25 -14.76 7.58
N VAL A 157 7.04 -15.69 8.53
CA VAL A 157 5.92 -16.63 8.50
C VAL A 157 4.57 -15.90 8.52
N ASN A 158 4.44 -14.83 9.31
CA ASN A 158 3.23 -14.02 9.32
C ASN A 158 3.03 -13.27 8.00
N GLU A 159 4.10 -12.70 7.42
CA GLU A 159 4.02 -11.94 6.17
C GLU A 159 3.60 -12.79 4.97
N ILE A 160 4.12 -14.01 4.84
CA ILE A 160 3.78 -14.89 3.70
C ILE A 160 2.30 -15.27 3.66
N THR A 161 1.63 -15.32 4.82
CA THR A 161 0.20 -15.66 4.92
C THR A 161 -0.76 -14.52 4.61
N LYS A 162 -0.24 -13.30 4.48
CA LYS A 162 -1.02 -12.14 4.04
C LYS A 162 -1.22 -12.19 2.53
N ASN A 163 -2.26 -11.52 2.05
CA ASN A 163 -2.46 -11.23 0.63
C ASN A 163 -1.98 -9.81 0.34
N SER A 164 -1.16 -9.60 -0.70
CA SER A 164 -0.53 -8.29 -0.94
C SER A 164 -1.55 -7.18 -1.25
N ILE A 165 -2.60 -7.48 -2.02
CA ILE A 165 -3.67 -6.52 -2.33
C ILE A 165 -4.43 -6.16 -1.06
N HIS A 166 -4.75 -7.15 -0.22
CA HIS A 166 -5.41 -6.92 1.07
C HIS A 166 -4.53 -6.11 2.03
N SER A 167 -3.22 -6.36 2.03
CA SER A 167 -2.24 -5.61 2.81
C SER A 167 -2.24 -4.14 2.44
N ILE A 168 -2.13 -3.82 1.16
CA ILE A 168 -2.21 -2.44 0.65
C ILE A 168 -3.55 -1.81 1.01
N TYR A 169 -4.67 -2.46 0.68
CA TYR A 169 -6.01 -1.92 0.93
C TYR A 169 -6.24 -1.60 2.41
N SER A 170 -5.91 -2.53 3.30
CA SER A 170 -6.10 -2.32 4.74
C SER A 170 -5.16 -1.25 5.28
N ALA A 171 -3.95 -1.14 4.73
CA ALA A 171 -2.98 -0.12 5.12
C ALA A 171 -3.44 1.29 4.72
N ILE A 172 -3.99 1.45 3.51
CA ILE A 172 -4.62 2.71 3.07
C ILE A 172 -5.82 3.05 3.96
N TYR A 173 -6.69 2.07 4.23
CA TYR A 173 -7.86 2.28 5.07
C TYR A 173 -7.46 2.67 6.50
N ALA A 174 -6.49 1.97 7.08
CA ALA A 174 -5.98 2.25 8.41
C ALA A 174 -5.32 3.62 8.47
N ASN A 175 -4.47 3.96 7.50
CA ASN A 175 -3.83 5.26 7.45
C ASN A 175 -4.87 6.39 7.28
N LYS A 176 -5.87 6.25 6.41
CA LYS A 176 -6.94 7.27 6.26
C LYS A 176 -7.84 7.40 7.50
N LYS A 177 -8.12 6.29 8.18
CA LYS A 177 -9.04 6.25 9.33
C LYS A 177 -8.37 6.62 10.64
N TYR A 178 -7.11 6.23 10.79
CA TYR A 178 -6.29 6.42 11.98
C TYR A 178 -5.10 7.29 11.64
N GLU A 179 -5.22 8.19 10.65
CA GLU A 179 -4.20 9.18 10.32
C GLU A 179 -3.97 9.91 11.62
N VAL A 180 -2.84 9.58 12.23
CA VAL A 180 -2.68 9.73 13.66
C VAL A 180 -2.72 11.21 13.95
N ASN A 181 -3.87 11.68 14.42
CA ASN A 181 -3.93 12.97 15.04
C ASN A 181 -3.06 12.80 16.29
N ALA A 182 -1.88 13.41 16.29
CA ALA A 182 -0.98 13.35 17.44
C ALA A 182 -1.72 13.75 18.74
N ALA A 183 -2.76 14.57 18.62
CA ALA A 183 -3.63 14.96 19.71
C ALA A 183 -4.56 13.82 20.22
N GLU A 184 -4.91 12.84 19.38
CA GLU A 184 -5.64 11.63 19.81
C GLU A 184 -4.74 10.61 20.51
N LEU A 185 -3.48 10.47 20.08
CA LEU A 185 -2.53 9.55 20.74
C LEU A 185 -1.93 10.11 22.03
N TYR A 186 -1.52 11.39 22.01
CA TYR A 186 -0.75 12.00 23.09
C TYR A 186 -1.59 12.98 23.94
N GLY A 187 -2.88 13.13 23.62
CA GLY A 187 -3.77 14.11 24.22
C GLY A 187 -3.71 15.48 23.54
N GLN A 188 -4.80 16.24 23.65
CA GLN A 188 -4.87 17.59 23.10
C GLN A 188 -4.02 18.56 23.95
N MET A 189 -3.29 19.45 23.28
CA MET A 189 -2.56 20.56 23.92
C MET A 189 -2.85 21.83 23.14
N ASP A 190 -3.03 22.93 23.86
CA ASP A 190 -3.16 24.24 23.23
C ASP A 190 -1.89 24.59 22.44
N MET A 191 -2.07 25.15 21.24
CA MET A 191 -0.94 25.42 20.35
C MET A 191 0.01 26.50 20.90
N GLU A 192 -0.50 27.48 21.66
CA GLU A 192 0.35 28.48 22.30
C GLU A 192 1.20 27.84 23.39
N GLU A 193 0.62 26.91 24.17
CA GLU A 193 1.34 26.13 25.17
C GLU A 193 2.42 25.24 24.53
N ALA A 194 2.08 24.51 23.46
CA ALA A 194 3.02 23.66 22.74
C ALA A 194 4.20 24.46 22.19
N LEU A 195 3.93 25.62 21.58
CA LEU A 195 4.95 26.55 21.08
C LEU A 195 5.81 27.10 22.22
N ALA A 196 5.21 27.49 23.35
CA ALA A 196 5.95 27.99 24.51
C ALA A 196 6.89 26.93 25.11
N ARG A 197 6.41 25.68 25.27
CA ARG A 197 7.22 24.55 25.75
C ARG A 197 8.38 24.25 24.80
N MET A 198 8.12 24.21 23.50
CA MET A 198 9.15 23.99 22.48
C MET A 198 10.19 25.13 22.45
N LYS A 199 9.75 26.39 22.48
CA LYS A 199 10.65 27.57 22.56
C LYS A 199 11.55 27.49 23.78
N LYS A 200 10.97 27.16 24.94
CA LYS A 200 11.72 26.99 26.20
C LYS A 200 12.73 25.84 26.10
N ARG A 201 12.32 24.67 25.58
CA ARG A 201 13.17 23.47 25.48
C ARG A 201 14.34 23.65 24.51
N LEU A 202 14.11 24.32 23.38
CA LEU A 202 15.12 24.57 22.35
C LEU A 202 15.87 25.89 22.55
N ASN A 203 15.56 26.63 23.62
CA ASN A 203 16.08 27.96 23.93
C ASN A 203 15.96 28.94 22.73
N ILE A 204 14.76 29.02 22.15
CA ILE A 204 14.43 29.88 21.01
C ILE A 204 13.76 31.16 21.52
N GLN A 205 14.40 32.30 21.27
CA GLN A 205 13.89 33.63 21.62
C GLN A 205 13.32 34.34 20.37
N SER A 206 12.39 33.69 19.67
CA SER A 206 11.71 34.30 18.51
C SER A 206 10.53 35.15 18.97
N VAL A 207 10.48 36.38 18.45
CA VAL A 207 9.43 37.37 18.70
C VAL A 207 8.41 37.45 17.56
N ASP A 208 8.68 36.79 16.42
CA ASP A 208 7.80 36.82 15.25
C ASP A 208 6.62 35.84 15.41
N PRO A 209 5.36 36.32 15.44
CA PRO A 209 4.18 35.45 15.53
C PRO A 209 3.99 34.58 14.28
N GLN A 210 4.42 35.03 13.11
CA GLN A 210 4.27 34.30 11.85
C GLN A 210 5.33 33.21 11.68
N THR A 211 6.52 33.41 12.28
CA THR A 211 7.60 32.42 12.28
C THR A 211 8.13 32.16 13.71
N PRO A 212 7.32 31.53 14.58
CA PRO A 212 7.61 31.43 16.01
C PRO A 212 8.86 30.59 16.32
N LEU A 213 9.37 29.79 15.38
CA LEU A 213 10.57 28.98 15.56
C LEU A 213 11.83 29.54 14.90
N ARG A 214 11.70 30.62 14.14
CA ARG A 214 12.84 31.22 13.44
C ARG A 214 13.82 31.80 14.46
N ARG A 215 15.10 31.44 14.34
CA ARG A 215 16.17 32.02 15.15
C ARG A 215 17.41 32.30 14.31
N ALA A 216 18.16 33.33 14.70
CA ALA A 216 19.51 33.51 14.22
C ALA A 216 20.45 32.57 14.98
N VAL A 217 21.15 31.69 14.26
CA VAL A 217 22.22 30.86 14.82
C VAL A 217 23.54 31.43 14.36
N LYS A 218 24.25 32.11 15.26
CA LYS A 218 25.58 32.66 14.95
C LYS A 218 26.58 31.51 14.95
N THR A 219 27.38 31.43 13.88
CA THR A 219 28.49 30.50 13.82
C THR A 219 29.55 30.85 14.88
N HIS A 220 30.10 29.83 15.54
CA HIS A 220 31.26 30.01 16.42
C HIS A 220 32.58 30.05 15.63
N PHE A 221 32.54 29.76 14.33
CA PHE A 221 33.71 29.76 13.46
C PHE A 221 33.94 31.14 12.84
N LYS A 222 35.11 31.72 13.10
CA LYS A 222 35.56 32.96 12.44
C LYS A 222 36.10 32.63 11.04
N THR A 223 35.23 32.48 10.05
CA THR A 223 35.65 32.41 8.64
C THR A 223 34.97 33.53 7.86
N THR A 224 35.75 34.25 7.05
CA THR A 224 35.26 35.29 6.14
C THR A 224 34.90 34.75 4.77
N GLN A 225 35.33 33.53 4.44
CA GLN A 225 35.06 32.89 3.15
C GLN A 225 34.00 31.77 3.31
N PRO A 226 33.03 31.68 2.38
CA PRO A 226 32.08 30.58 2.33
C PRO A 226 32.81 29.27 1.99
N LYS A 227 32.37 28.16 2.59
CA LYS A 227 32.90 26.81 2.32
C LYS A 227 31.90 25.99 1.53
N ASN A 228 32.40 25.02 0.79
CA ASN A 228 31.55 23.98 0.21
C ASN A 228 31.04 23.05 1.32
N LEU A 229 29.74 22.73 1.29
CA LEU A 229 29.12 21.76 2.18
C LEU A 229 28.89 20.47 1.42
N VAL A 230 29.56 19.39 1.85
CA VAL A 230 29.34 18.03 1.34
C VAL A 230 28.73 17.22 2.47
N VAL A 231 27.53 16.69 2.26
CA VAL A 231 26.82 15.85 3.23
C VAL A 231 26.78 14.43 2.69
N PHE A 232 27.33 13.49 3.45
CA PHE A 232 27.21 12.06 3.17
C PHE A 232 26.08 11.49 4.02
N LEU A 233 24.94 11.18 3.40
CA LEU A 233 23.87 10.46 4.06
C LEU A 233 24.17 8.96 3.94
N GLN A 234 24.35 8.29 5.09
CA GLN A 234 24.59 6.85 5.14
C GLN A 234 23.28 6.15 5.45
N GLU A 235 22.76 5.38 4.49
CA GLU A 235 21.53 4.62 4.68
C GLU A 235 21.76 3.47 5.66
N SER A 236 20.89 3.33 6.66
CA SER A 236 20.91 2.24 7.65
C SER A 236 22.20 2.08 8.48
N LEU A 237 23.14 3.04 8.43
CA LEU A 237 24.36 3.03 9.25
C LEU A 237 24.09 3.55 10.67
N GLY A 238 23.43 2.73 11.49
CA GLY A 238 23.24 3.00 12.91
C GLY A 238 24.54 2.91 13.72
N SER A 239 24.57 3.53 14.90
CA SER A 239 25.76 3.52 15.79
C SER A 239 26.20 2.11 16.20
N GLN A 240 25.30 1.13 16.16
CA GLN A 240 25.60 -0.28 16.43
C GLN A 240 26.61 -0.90 15.45
N PHE A 241 26.82 -0.30 14.27
CA PHE A 241 27.79 -0.75 13.28
C PHE A 241 29.10 0.06 13.33
N ILE A 242 29.18 1.07 14.21
CA ILE A 242 30.31 1.97 14.31
C ILE A 242 31.19 1.56 15.49
N GLU A 243 32.32 0.89 15.21
CA GLU A 243 33.22 0.34 16.24
C GLU A 243 33.69 1.42 17.22
N THR A 244 34.03 2.61 16.75
CA THR A 244 34.48 3.74 17.58
C THR A 244 33.40 4.28 18.53
N LEU A 245 32.12 3.96 18.28
CA LEU A 245 30.99 4.29 19.15
C LEU A 245 30.56 3.08 20.02
N GLY A 246 31.32 1.99 20.01
CA GLY A 246 31.01 0.75 20.73
C GLY A 246 30.13 -0.24 19.96
N GLY A 247 30.02 -0.08 18.64
CA GLY A 247 29.35 -1.00 17.74
C GLY A 247 30.18 -2.25 17.41
N GLU A 248 29.67 -3.06 16.48
CA GLU A 248 30.29 -4.31 16.05
C GLU A 248 31.68 -4.08 15.42
N PRO A 249 32.74 -4.77 15.91
CA PRO A 249 34.10 -4.59 15.40
C PRO A 249 34.27 -4.98 13.94
N GLY A 250 35.08 -4.21 13.20
CA GLY A 250 35.49 -4.53 11.83
C GLY A 250 34.52 -4.12 10.72
N ILE A 251 33.36 -3.53 11.03
CA ILE A 251 32.41 -3.02 10.02
C ILE A 251 32.81 -1.61 9.54
N THR A 252 33.11 -0.71 10.47
CA THR A 252 33.70 0.60 10.17
C THR A 252 35.10 0.67 10.78
N PRO A 253 36.14 0.25 10.04
CA PRO A 253 37.50 0.35 10.55
C PRO A 253 37.85 1.82 10.89
N PRO A 254 38.65 2.04 11.93
CA PRO A 254 39.03 3.38 12.39
C PRO A 254 39.92 4.14 11.38
#